data_AF-A0A3B1DSG4-F1
#
_entry.id   AF-A0A3B1DSG4-F1
#
_cell.length_a   1.000
_cell.length_b   1.000
_cell.length_c   1.000
_cell.angle_alpha   90.00
_cell.angle_beta   90.00
_cell.angle_gamma   90.00
#
_symmetry.space_group_name_H-M   'P 1'
#
loop_
_entity.id
_entity.type
_entity.pdbx_description
1 polymer ?
#
loop_
_entity_poly.entity_id
_entity_poly.type
_entity_poly.pdbx_seq_one_letter_code
_entity_poly.pdbx_strand_id
1 'polypeptide(L)'
;MITWMQRHKKWLVITVWISTIAFVGAGFVGWGSYNYGSSSGNVATIGSKEIKISDLQSEYNSLYTRYQKDIGESFNQEMAKQLKLEETAYKAVVQRFTLLNYADELGLYITDKNLAKSLIQIPSFLKDGKFDKNTYLSVLRQNKTSPQEFEYQVRNDLLINKLQSIFKTNVLETESKNLSILNNMQDKVSINIIDTKNLKVQTTDNMLKKYWKANKDKYKSLKSYKLGISKVEIKDDKKASKKIALKKYLKLKKGDLEFEHIITTDENSDITIPTKLGIINKPVEYNNTYIILKLIEKIPSIVLPFKKTYNIVKNDYISSQKNILLKKKIEKLTANFKGKDIGFISPNLQQSIAGLSNEESRQFISHVFDSYTTIDSIIFQDKAIVYKITDSKILETGNIQSKTKNLLDNIKNNEIIINLLKQLQKKYEVISYMKGQ
;
A
#
# COMPACT_ATOMS: atom_id res chain seq x y z
N MET A 1 6.53 15.65 -41.15
CA MET A 1 5.92 15.81 -39.81
C MET A 1 6.98 16.19 -38.76
N ILE A 2 8.11 15.47 -38.68
CA ILE A 2 9.23 15.77 -37.78
C ILE A 2 9.91 17.14 -38.06
N THR A 3 10.04 17.53 -39.32
CA THR A 3 10.61 18.83 -39.72
C THR A 3 9.73 20.04 -39.34
N TRP A 4 8.41 19.86 -39.29
CA TRP A 4 7.48 20.89 -38.82
C TRP A 4 7.58 21.08 -37.29
N MET A 5 7.71 19.98 -36.54
CA MET A 5 7.95 19.95 -35.10
C MET A 5 9.26 20.61 -34.69
N GLN A 6 10.32 20.49 -35.49
CA GLN A 6 11.62 21.12 -35.20
C GLN A 6 11.61 22.63 -35.43
N ARG A 7 10.91 23.13 -36.47
CA ARG A 7 10.80 24.57 -36.74
C ARG A 7 9.90 25.32 -35.73
N HIS A 8 8.87 24.67 -35.20
CA HIS A 8 7.88 25.32 -34.31
C HIS A 8 8.02 24.92 -32.83
N LYS A 9 9.16 24.35 -32.42
CA LYS A 9 9.41 23.85 -31.05
C LYS A 9 9.04 24.86 -29.95
N LYS A 10 9.27 26.16 -30.17
CA LYS A 10 8.90 27.22 -29.21
C LYS A 10 7.38 27.37 -29.04
N TRP A 11 6.61 27.27 -30.13
CA TRP A 11 5.15 27.37 -30.10
C TRP A 11 4.50 26.09 -29.57
N LEU A 12 5.07 24.94 -29.92
CA LEU A 12 4.61 23.63 -29.47
C LEU A 12 4.75 23.47 -27.95
N VAL A 13 5.87 23.94 -27.37
CA VAL A 13 6.07 23.99 -25.92
C VAL A 13 5.01 24.86 -25.24
N ILE A 14 4.68 26.04 -25.79
CA ILE A 14 3.64 26.92 -25.24
C ILE A 14 2.26 26.25 -25.30
N THR A 15 1.90 25.62 -26.42
CA THR A 15 0.61 24.92 -26.55
C THR A 15 0.50 23.71 -25.64
N VAL A 16 1.61 22.99 -25.41
CA VAL A 16 1.67 21.87 -24.46
C VAL A 16 1.53 22.40 -23.03
N TRP A 17 2.20 23.49 -22.65
CA TRP A 17 2.05 24.08 -21.32
C TRP A 17 0.65 24.66 -21.09
N ILE A 18 0.04 25.31 -22.09
CA ILE A 18 -1.36 25.78 -22.01
C ILE A 18 -2.30 24.59 -21.89
N SER A 19 -2.10 23.51 -22.66
CA SER A 19 -2.88 22.29 -22.54
C SER A 19 -2.69 21.63 -21.18
N THR A 20 -1.48 21.56 -20.64
CA THR A 20 -1.19 20.97 -19.34
C THR A 20 -1.79 21.81 -18.21
N ILE A 21 -1.67 23.14 -18.26
CA ILE A 21 -2.29 24.05 -17.28
C ILE A 21 -3.81 24.01 -17.40
N ALA A 22 -4.36 23.92 -18.62
CA ALA A 22 -5.78 23.74 -18.86
C ALA A 22 -6.28 22.36 -18.41
N PHE A 23 -5.47 21.30 -18.48
CA PHE A 23 -5.82 19.95 -18.05
C PHE A 23 -5.69 19.76 -16.53
N VAL A 24 -4.65 20.35 -15.93
CA VAL A 24 -4.47 20.45 -14.47
C VAL A 24 -5.54 21.37 -13.87
N GLY A 25 -5.87 22.46 -14.58
CA GLY A 25 -6.99 23.35 -14.25
C GLY A 25 -8.34 22.66 -14.42
N ALA A 26 -8.55 21.89 -15.49
CA ALA A 26 -9.77 21.09 -15.72
C ALA A 26 -9.92 19.93 -14.74
N GLY A 27 -8.81 19.41 -14.20
CA GLY A 27 -8.81 18.46 -13.07
C GLY A 27 -9.42 19.04 -11.79
N PHE A 28 -9.53 20.37 -11.67
CA PHE A 28 -10.27 21.07 -10.62
C PHE A 28 -11.75 21.35 -10.98
N VAL A 29 -12.17 21.19 -12.23
CA VAL A 29 -13.54 21.49 -12.71
C VAL A 29 -14.39 20.21 -12.89
N GLY A 30 -13.82 19.03 -12.59
CA GLY A 30 -14.53 17.75 -12.56
C GLY A 30 -15.47 17.55 -11.37
N TRP A 31 -16.04 18.62 -10.83
CA TRP A 31 -17.19 18.52 -9.94
C TRP A 31 -18.41 18.36 -10.84
N GLY A 32 -19.08 17.21 -10.76
CA GLY A 32 -20.39 17.06 -11.39
C GLY A 32 -21.26 18.25 -10.98
N SER A 33 -21.92 18.90 -11.95
CA SER A 33 -22.95 19.88 -11.65
C SER A 33 -24.12 19.15 -10.99
N TYR A 34 -24.01 18.92 -9.68
CA TYR A 34 -25.08 18.35 -8.92
C TYR A 34 -26.12 19.44 -8.71
N ASN A 35 -27.26 19.32 -9.41
CA ASN A 35 -28.47 20.05 -9.08
C ASN A 35 -28.99 19.54 -7.73
N TYR A 36 -28.46 20.09 -6.64
CA TYR A 36 -29.00 19.92 -5.29
C TYR A 36 -30.21 20.84 -5.13
N GLY A 37 -31.34 20.25 -4.74
CA GLY A 37 -32.63 20.93 -4.67
C GLY A 37 -32.72 21.93 -3.52
N SER A 38 -33.17 23.14 -3.84
CA SER A 38 -34.04 24.04 -3.05
C SER A 38 -33.81 24.29 -1.54
N SER A 39 -32.65 24.03 -0.94
CA SER A 39 -32.31 24.64 0.36
C SER A 39 -30.82 25.02 0.48
N SER A 40 -30.56 26.33 0.42
CA SER A 40 -29.42 27.07 1.03
C SER A 40 -27.96 26.63 0.84
N GLY A 41 -27.63 25.58 0.09
CA GLY A 41 -26.23 25.12 -0.06
C GLY A 41 -25.72 24.26 1.11
N ASN A 42 -26.64 23.58 1.80
CA ASN A 42 -26.34 22.67 2.90
C ASN A 42 -26.25 21.22 2.41
N VAL A 43 -25.36 20.42 3.02
CA VAL A 43 -25.17 18.99 2.72
C VAL A 43 -25.84 18.07 3.73
N ALA A 44 -26.00 18.53 4.97
CA ALA A 44 -26.75 17.83 6.02
C ALA A 44 -27.15 18.79 7.14
N THR A 45 -28.07 18.35 8.00
CA THR A 45 -28.38 18.98 9.30
C THR A 45 -28.16 17.96 10.41
N ILE A 46 -27.59 18.40 11.53
CA ILE A 46 -27.37 17.60 12.75
C ILE A 46 -27.97 18.33 13.93
N GLY A 47 -29.11 17.86 14.42
CA GLY A 47 -29.88 18.58 15.45
C GLY A 47 -30.18 20.01 15.01
N SER A 48 -29.59 21.00 15.68
CA SER A 48 -29.77 22.43 15.36
C SER A 48 -28.72 23.00 14.39
N LYS A 49 -27.71 22.22 14.01
CA LYS A 49 -26.58 22.68 13.20
C LYS A 49 -26.73 22.29 11.73
N GLU A 50 -26.58 23.26 10.85
CA GLU A 50 -26.50 23.05 9.41
C GLU A 50 -25.04 22.85 8.99
N ILE A 51 -24.80 21.85 8.14
CA ILE A 51 -23.50 21.61 7.51
C ILE A 51 -23.55 22.18 6.11
N LYS A 52 -22.67 23.14 5.81
CA LYS A 52 -22.60 23.75 4.47
C LYS A 52 -21.75 22.92 3.53
N ILE A 53 -21.98 23.10 2.23
CA ILE A 53 -21.12 22.52 1.20
C ILE A 53 -19.66 23.00 1.33
N SER A 54 -19.44 24.23 1.80
CA SER A 54 -18.11 24.80 2.04
C SER A 54 -17.36 24.06 3.15
N ASP A 55 -18.06 23.58 4.18
CA ASP A 55 -17.46 22.77 5.25
C ASP A 55 -16.96 21.43 4.70
N LEU A 56 -17.80 20.74 3.91
CA LEU A 56 -17.44 19.48 3.26
C LEU A 56 -16.27 19.63 2.30
N GLN A 57 -16.29 20.69 1.48
CA GLN A 57 -15.24 20.95 0.51
C GLN A 57 -13.91 21.29 1.19
N SER A 58 -13.95 22.06 2.28
CA SER A 58 -12.75 22.40 3.06
C SER A 58 -12.12 21.14 3.67
N GLU A 59 -12.93 20.25 4.24
CA GLU A 59 -12.45 18.99 4.80
C GLU A 59 -11.88 18.06 3.71
N TYR A 60 -12.55 17.95 2.57
CA TYR A 60 -12.05 17.17 1.43
C TYR A 60 -10.68 17.68 0.96
N ASN A 61 -10.53 19.00 0.80
CA ASN A 61 -9.27 19.61 0.37
C ASN A 61 -8.16 19.37 1.40
N SER A 62 -8.45 19.49 2.70
CA SER A 62 -7.53 19.19 3.79
C SER A 62 -7.04 17.74 3.74
N LEU A 63 -7.94 16.79 3.55
CA LEU A 63 -7.61 15.38 3.40
C LEU A 63 -6.78 15.15 2.13
N TYR A 64 -7.19 15.71 0.99
CA TYR A 64 -6.47 15.55 -0.27
C TYR A 64 -5.03 16.05 -0.17
N THR A 65 -4.81 17.25 0.38
CA THR A 65 -3.46 17.81 0.58
C THR A 65 -2.62 16.96 1.53
N ARG A 66 -3.23 16.37 2.56
CA ARG A 66 -2.53 15.46 3.48
C ARG A 66 -2.06 14.20 2.76
N TYR A 67 -2.94 13.51 2.05
CA TYR A 67 -2.57 12.33 1.27
C TYR A 67 -1.53 12.65 0.19
N GLN A 68 -1.63 13.80 -0.47
CA GLN A 68 -0.63 14.23 -1.43
C GLN A 68 0.75 14.46 -0.79
N LYS A 69 0.79 14.97 0.44
CA LYS A 69 2.05 15.14 1.18
C LYS A 69 2.66 13.80 1.59
N ASP A 70 1.84 12.83 1.98
CA ASP A 70 2.29 11.54 2.49
C ASP A 70 2.69 10.57 1.38
N ILE A 71 1.94 10.55 0.26
CA ILE A 71 2.15 9.64 -0.88
C ILE A 71 3.04 10.28 -1.96
N GLY A 72 3.07 11.61 -2.05
CA GLY A 72 3.83 12.37 -3.04
C GLY A 72 3.08 12.58 -4.36
N GLU A 73 3.82 12.90 -5.41
CA GLU A 73 3.28 13.35 -6.72
C GLU A 73 2.42 12.31 -7.45
N SER A 74 2.51 11.03 -7.07
CA SER A 74 1.69 9.97 -7.64
C SER A 74 0.23 10.02 -7.19
N PHE A 75 -0.06 10.73 -6.09
CA PHE A 75 -1.43 10.87 -5.59
C PHE A 75 -2.29 11.74 -6.51
N ASN A 76 -3.39 11.17 -7.00
CA ASN A 76 -4.27 11.82 -7.97
C ASN A 76 -5.76 11.58 -7.64
N GLN A 77 -6.64 12.18 -8.44
CA GLN A 77 -8.10 12.07 -8.24
C GLN A 77 -8.65 10.64 -8.37
N GLU A 78 -8.03 9.77 -9.17
CA GLU A 78 -8.47 8.38 -9.29
C GLU A 78 -8.16 7.61 -7.99
N MET A 79 -6.96 7.81 -7.42
CA MET A 79 -6.60 7.25 -6.12
C MET A 79 -7.50 7.81 -5.00
N ALA A 80 -7.79 9.12 -5.01
CA ALA A 80 -8.71 9.74 -4.06
C ALA A 80 -10.12 9.11 -4.11
N LYS A 81 -10.63 8.82 -5.32
CA LYS A 81 -11.90 8.10 -5.49
C LYS A 81 -11.83 6.66 -5.01
N GLN A 82 -10.77 5.92 -5.31
CA GLN A 82 -10.56 4.54 -4.83
C GLN A 82 -10.50 4.49 -3.29
N LEU A 83 -9.90 5.50 -2.66
CA LEU A 83 -9.86 5.67 -1.22
C LEU A 83 -11.16 6.22 -0.61
N LYS A 84 -12.19 6.51 -1.42
CA LYS A 84 -13.47 7.08 -0.99
C LYS A 84 -13.29 8.33 -0.14
N LEU A 85 -12.44 9.25 -0.61
CA LEU A 85 -12.05 10.43 0.14
C LEU A 85 -13.23 11.36 0.44
N GLU A 86 -14.20 11.45 -0.47
CA GLU A 86 -15.44 12.21 -0.29
C GLU A 86 -16.32 11.65 0.84
N GLU A 87 -16.51 10.33 0.89
CA GLU A 87 -17.23 9.68 1.99
C GLU A 87 -16.51 9.90 3.33
N THR A 88 -15.19 9.88 3.31
CA THR A 88 -14.35 10.12 4.50
C THR A 88 -14.46 11.57 4.98
N ALA A 89 -14.41 12.53 4.07
CA ALA A 89 -14.63 13.95 4.37
C ALA A 89 -16.03 14.19 4.94
N TYR A 90 -17.06 13.60 4.34
CA TYR A 90 -18.43 13.72 4.83
C TYR A 90 -18.57 13.18 6.26
N LYS A 91 -18.04 11.99 6.54
CA LYS A 91 -18.04 11.41 7.89
C LYS A 91 -17.31 12.30 8.90
N ALA A 92 -16.15 12.86 8.52
CA ALA A 92 -15.39 13.75 9.39
C ALA A 92 -16.17 15.04 9.71
N VAL A 93 -16.81 15.65 8.72
CA VAL A 93 -17.65 16.85 8.93
C VAL A 93 -18.88 16.53 9.78
N VAL A 94 -19.55 15.40 9.53
CA VAL A 94 -20.68 14.96 10.37
C VAL A 94 -20.26 14.79 11.83
N GLN A 95 -19.13 14.14 12.09
CA GLN A 95 -18.59 14.00 13.45
C GLN A 95 -18.25 15.35 14.08
N ARG A 96 -17.61 16.26 13.32
CA ARG A 96 -17.28 17.61 13.77
C ARG A 96 -18.52 18.38 14.20
N PHE A 97 -19.55 18.40 13.36
CA PHE A 97 -20.80 19.12 13.64
C PHE A 97 -21.65 18.45 14.73
N THR A 98 -21.55 17.13 14.89
CA THR A 98 -22.12 16.40 16.05
C THR A 98 -21.53 16.93 17.37
N LEU A 99 -20.20 17.09 17.44
CA LEU A 99 -19.53 17.64 18.62
C LEU A 99 -19.89 19.12 18.85
N LEU A 100 -19.97 19.93 17.78
CA LEU A 100 -20.36 21.33 17.90
C LEU A 100 -21.79 21.50 18.42
N ASN A 101 -22.73 20.67 17.94
CA ASN A 101 -24.11 20.70 18.44
C ASN A 101 -24.16 20.33 19.93
N TYR A 102 -23.35 19.38 20.38
CA TYR A 102 -23.25 19.03 21.80
C TYR A 102 -22.58 20.12 22.65
N ALA A 103 -21.54 20.79 22.11
CA ALA A 103 -20.89 21.90 22.79
C ALA A 103 -21.89 23.05 23.05
N ASP A 104 -22.74 23.35 22.07
CA ASP A 104 -23.82 24.33 22.21
C ASP A 104 -24.85 23.90 23.28
N GLU A 105 -25.24 22.63 23.29
CA GLU A 105 -26.16 22.09 24.31
C GLU A 105 -25.60 22.24 25.74
N LEU A 106 -24.28 22.12 25.90
CA LEU A 106 -23.58 22.36 27.16
C LEU A 106 -23.37 23.86 27.48
N GLY A 107 -23.83 24.77 26.62
CA GLY A 107 -23.64 26.21 26.77
C GLY A 107 -22.18 26.66 26.57
N LEU A 108 -21.37 25.86 25.88
CA LEU A 108 -19.99 26.21 25.61
C LEU A 108 -19.92 27.19 24.44
N TYR A 109 -19.14 28.25 24.62
CA TYR A 109 -18.84 29.20 23.56
C TYR A 109 -17.38 29.68 23.63
N ILE A 110 -16.91 30.24 22.52
CA ILE A 110 -15.60 30.88 22.36
C ILE A 110 -15.81 32.38 22.23
N THR A 111 -15.19 33.14 23.13
CA THR A 111 -15.22 34.60 23.12
C THR A 111 -14.28 35.15 22.05
N ASP A 112 -14.51 36.38 21.60
CA ASP A 112 -13.61 37.03 20.63
C ASP A 112 -12.20 37.21 21.19
N LYS A 113 -12.07 37.39 22.51
CA LYS A 113 -10.78 37.40 23.21
C LYS A 113 -10.03 36.07 23.06
N ASN A 114 -10.73 34.94 23.18
CA ASN A 114 -10.13 33.62 23.01
C ASN A 114 -9.69 33.38 21.55
N LEU A 115 -10.54 33.78 20.60
CA LEU A 115 -10.22 33.73 19.18
C LEU A 115 -8.97 34.58 18.86
N ALA A 116 -8.95 35.85 19.28
CA ALA A 116 -7.82 36.74 19.07
C ALA A 116 -6.53 36.18 19.68
N LYS A 117 -6.60 35.62 20.90
CA LYS A 117 -5.45 34.96 21.55
C LYS A 117 -4.91 33.79 20.73
N SER A 118 -5.78 33.01 20.09
CA SER A 118 -5.35 31.91 19.22
C SER A 118 -4.73 32.43 17.92
N LEU A 119 -5.30 33.47 17.31
CA LEU A 119 -4.82 34.03 16.03
C LEU A 119 -3.40 34.59 16.16
N ILE A 120 -3.09 35.29 17.26
CA ILE A 120 -1.76 35.87 17.49
C ILE A 120 -0.68 34.80 17.79
N GLN A 121 -1.06 33.54 18.02
CA GLN A 121 -0.13 32.44 18.24
C GLN A 121 0.25 31.71 16.95
N ILE A 122 -0.43 31.99 15.82
CA ILE A 122 -0.20 31.32 14.55
C ILE A 122 1.06 31.92 13.89
N PRO A 123 2.15 31.14 13.71
CA PRO A 123 3.43 31.68 13.22
C PRO A 123 3.33 32.34 11.84
N SER A 124 2.46 31.81 10.96
CA SER A 124 2.23 32.34 9.62
C SER A 124 1.62 33.74 9.61
N PHE A 125 1.06 34.22 10.72
CA PHE A 125 0.49 35.56 10.85
C PHE A 125 1.43 36.54 11.55
N LEU A 126 2.64 36.10 11.88
CA LEU A 126 3.64 36.93 12.54
C LEU A 126 4.55 37.62 11.52
N LYS A 127 4.90 38.87 11.81
CA LYS A 127 5.99 39.63 11.20
C LYS A 127 6.85 40.19 12.33
N ASP A 128 8.16 39.96 12.26
CA ASP A 128 9.10 40.36 13.32
C ASP A 128 8.69 39.85 14.72
N GLY A 129 8.16 38.62 14.77
CA GLY A 129 7.71 37.96 16.00
C GLY A 129 6.39 38.48 16.59
N LYS A 130 5.70 39.41 15.93
CA LYS A 130 4.41 39.97 16.37
C LYS A 130 3.33 39.78 15.31
N PHE A 131 2.08 39.68 15.73
CA PHE A 131 0.96 39.57 14.80
C PHE A 131 0.91 40.79 13.87
N ASP A 132 0.81 40.56 12.57
CA ASP A 132 0.68 41.59 11.55
C ASP A 132 -0.58 41.36 10.71
N LYS A 133 -1.47 42.34 10.71
CA LYS A 133 -2.77 42.26 10.02
C LYS A 133 -2.61 42.12 8.51
N ASN A 134 -1.61 42.76 7.90
CA ASN A 134 -1.40 42.69 6.46
C ASN A 134 -0.85 41.32 6.06
N THR A 135 0.04 40.75 6.87
CA THR A 135 0.50 39.36 6.74
C THR A 135 -0.66 38.38 6.85
N TYR A 136 -1.50 38.51 7.89
CA TYR A 136 -2.72 37.71 8.04
C TYR A 136 -3.61 37.76 6.78
N LEU A 137 -3.99 38.95 6.32
CA LEU A 137 -4.84 39.12 5.13
C LEU A 137 -4.18 38.60 3.85
N SER A 138 -2.86 38.74 3.72
CA SER A 138 -2.10 38.23 2.58
C SER A 138 -2.10 36.70 2.55
N VAL A 139 -1.83 36.07 3.71
CA VAL A 139 -1.84 34.60 3.84
C VAL A 139 -3.22 34.04 3.56
N LEU A 140 -4.29 34.64 4.10
CA LEU A 140 -5.65 34.18 3.80
C LEU A 140 -5.99 34.28 2.31
N ARG A 141 -5.57 35.37 1.65
CA ARG A 141 -5.77 35.56 0.21
C ARG A 141 -5.04 34.52 -0.63
N GLN A 142 -3.80 34.18 -0.26
CA GLN A 142 -3.02 33.11 -0.90
C GLN A 142 -3.71 31.75 -0.76
N ASN A 143 -4.36 31.52 0.38
CA ASN A 143 -5.15 30.31 0.65
C ASN A 143 -6.62 30.42 0.19
N LYS A 144 -6.98 31.48 -0.54
CA LYS A 144 -8.34 31.71 -1.09
C LYS A 144 -9.46 31.65 -0.04
N THR A 145 -9.18 32.08 1.18
CA THR A 145 -10.17 32.13 2.27
C THR A 145 -10.39 33.57 2.75
N SER A 146 -11.59 33.83 3.28
CA SER A 146 -11.92 35.14 3.87
C SER A 146 -11.60 35.15 5.37
N PRO A 147 -11.33 36.33 5.97
CA PRO A 147 -11.17 36.43 7.43
C PRO A 147 -12.34 35.85 8.20
N GLN A 148 -13.57 36.11 7.74
CA GLN A 148 -14.79 35.65 8.40
C GLN A 148 -14.89 34.12 8.38
N GLU A 149 -14.64 33.50 7.24
CA GLU A 149 -14.67 32.03 7.09
C GLU A 149 -13.55 31.38 7.93
N PHE A 150 -12.34 31.94 7.88
CA PHE A 150 -11.21 31.43 8.63
C PHE A 150 -11.44 31.55 10.15
N GLU A 151 -11.89 32.71 10.62
CA GLU A 151 -12.19 32.94 12.04
C GLU A 151 -13.35 32.07 12.54
N TYR A 152 -14.35 31.82 11.69
CA TYR A 152 -15.41 30.85 11.97
C TYR A 152 -14.85 29.43 12.15
N GLN A 153 -13.98 28.97 11.25
CA GLN A 153 -13.34 27.66 11.36
C GLN A 153 -12.48 27.55 12.62
N VAL A 154 -11.64 28.54 12.90
CA VAL A 154 -10.82 28.59 14.13
C VAL A 154 -11.71 28.56 15.38
N ARG A 155 -12.82 29.29 15.37
CA ARG A 155 -13.76 29.30 16.51
C ARG A 155 -14.35 27.92 16.77
N ASN A 156 -14.77 27.22 15.71
CA ASN A 156 -15.29 25.86 15.82
C ASN A 156 -14.24 24.88 16.34
N ASP A 157 -13.00 24.98 15.86
CA ASP A 157 -11.91 24.10 16.31
C ASP A 157 -11.57 24.36 17.79
N LEU A 158 -11.53 25.63 18.20
CA LEU A 158 -11.36 26.00 19.61
C LEU A 158 -12.51 25.48 20.48
N LEU A 159 -13.74 25.53 19.98
CA LEU A 159 -14.92 25.03 20.71
C LEU A 159 -14.87 23.51 20.89
N ILE A 160 -14.49 22.77 19.86
CA ILE A 160 -14.29 21.32 19.93
C ILE A 160 -13.15 20.97 20.89
N ASN A 161 -12.01 21.68 20.82
CA ASN A 161 -10.90 21.47 21.75
C ASN A 161 -11.34 21.74 23.20
N LYS A 162 -12.13 22.79 23.43
CA LYS A 162 -12.70 23.10 24.73
C LYS A 162 -13.63 21.98 25.21
N LEU A 163 -14.51 21.47 24.35
CA LEU A 163 -15.38 20.33 24.66
C LEU A 163 -14.56 19.08 25.02
N GLN A 164 -13.59 18.70 24.18
CA GLN A 164 -12.76 17.52 24.41
C GLN A 164 -11.95 17.62 25.70
N SER A 165 -11.53 18.83 26.09
CA SER A 165 -10.81 19.05 27.35
C SER A 165 -11.61 18.70 28.60
N ILE A 166 -12.95 18.78 28.54
CA ILE A 166 -13.84 18.38 29.64
C ILE A 166 -13.75 16.87 29.90
N PHE A 167 -13.56 16.09 28.83
CA PHE A 167 -13.49 14.63 28.88
C PHE A 167 -12.05 14.10 29.00
N LYS A 168 -11.07 14.99 29.10
CA LYS A 168 -9.67 14.59 29.20
C LYS A 168 -9.42 13.90 30.53
N THR A 169 -9.02 12.64 30.46
CA THR A 169 -8.55 11.86 31.61
C THR A 169 -7.04 11.76 31.56
N ASN A 170 -6.41 11.77 32.74
CA ASN A 170 -4.99 11.50 32.88
C ASN A 170 -4.81 10.06 33.36
N VAL A 171 -3.86 9.37 32.74
CA VAL A 171 -3.42 8.05 33.18
C VAL A 171 -2.72 8.14 34.53
N LEU A 172 -3.08 7.24 35.43
CA LEU A 172 -2.42 7.11 36.72
C LEU A 172 -0.99 6.58 36.52
N GLU A 173 -0.08 7.04 37.36
CA GLU A 173 1.31 6.57 37.30
C GLU A 173 1.40 5.04 37.45
N THR A 174 0.58 4.46 38.34
CA THR A 174 0.46 3.02 38.54
C THR A 174 0.00 2.28 37.28
N GLU A 175 -0.95 2.81 36.52
CA GLU A 175 -1.39 2.24 35.24
C GLU A 175 -0.25 2.25 34.22
N SER A 176 0.42 3.40 34.09
CA SER A 176 1.55 3.52 33.16
C SER A 176 2.72 2.61 33.54
N LYS A 177 2.99 2.45 34.83
CA LYS A 177 4.01 1.53 35.36
C LYS A 177 3.63 0.08 35.06
N ASN A 178 2.41 -0.33 35.39
CA ASN A 178 1.94 -1.70 35.20
C ASN A 178 1.89 -2.10 33.73
N LEU A 179 1.60 -1.18 32.81
CA LEU A 179 1.63 -1.50 31.37
C LEU A 179 3.01 -1.32 30.74
N SER A 180 3.90 -0.54 31.33
CA SER A 180 5.29 -0.45 30.85
C SER A 180 6.04 -1.77 30.95
N ILE A 181 5.59 -2.69 31.82
CA ILE A 181 6.20 -4.02 31.96
C ILE A 181 6.22 -4.79 30.63
N LEU A 182 5.22 -4.57 29.77
CA LEU A 182 5.12 -5.23 28.46
C LEU A 182 6.28 -4.84 27.54
N ASN A 183 6.79 -3.62 27.69
CA ASN A 183 7.93 -3.10 26.92
C ASN A 183 9.27 -3.28 27.64
N ASN A 184 9.24 -3.64 28.92
CA ASN A 184 10.40 -3.76 29.80
C ASN A 184 10.79 -5.21 30.07
N MET A 185 10.05 -6.17 29.52
CA MET A 185 10.40 -7.58 29.61
C MET A 185 11.72 -7.82 28.87
N GLN A 186 12.64 -8.48 29.55
CA GLN A 186 13.88 -8.96 28.99
C GLN A 186 13.99 -10.45 29.19
N ASP A 187 14.31 -11.15 28.12
CA ASP A 187 14.58 -12.57 28.16
C ASP A 187 16.07 -12.80 27.94
N LYS A 188 16.66 -13.59 28.83
CA LYS A 188 18.00 -14.11 28.66
C LYS A 188 17.95 -15.30 27.74
N VAL A 189 18.52 -15.16 26.55
CA VAL A 189 18.37 -16.15 25.49
C VAL A 189 19.69 -16.87 25.24
N SER A 190 19.60 -18.19 25.08
CA SER A 190 20.66 -19.01 24.52
C SER A 190 20.26 -19.48 23.14
N ILE A 191 21.20 -19.52 22.19
CA ILE A 191 20.91 -19.87 20.79
C ILE A 191 21.85 -20.95 20.23
N ASN A 192 21.35 -21.68 19.24
CA ASN A 192 22.12 -22.52 18.34
C ASN A 192 21.81 -22.12 16.89
N ILE A 193 22.84 -21.69 16.16
CA ILE A 193 22.71 -21.35 14.75
C ILE A 193 23.06 -22.57 13.90
N ILE A 194 22.15 -22.96 13.02
CA ILE A 194 22.35 -24.01 12.03
C ILE A 194 22.54 -23.35 10.67
N ASP A 195 23.77 -23.34 10.14
CA ASP A 195 24.01 -22.94 8.76
C ASP A 195 23.59 -24.07 7.79
N THR A 196 22.67 -23.77 6.89
CA THR A 196 22.16 -24.73 5.89
C THR A 196 23.20 -25.08 4.81
N LYS A 197 24.27 -24.29 4.65
CA LYS A 197 25.39 -24.58 3.76
C LYS A 197 26.20 -25.78 4.25
N ASN A 198 26.25 -25.97 5.57
CA ASN A 198 26.96 -27.10 6.19
C ASN A 198 26.17 -28.42 6.12
N LEU A 199 24.92 -28.40 5.69
CA LEU A 199 24.11 -29.61 5.50
C LEU A 199 24.52 -30.30 4.19
N LYS A 200 25.32 -31.36 4.32
CA LYS A 200 25.75 -32.20 3.19
C LYS A 200 24.62 -33.17 2.81
N VAL A 201 24.22 -33.13 1.55
CA VAL A 201 23.26 -34.07 0.96
C VAL A 201 24.01 -34.96 -0.02
N GLN A 202 23.95 -36.28 0.20
CA GLN A 202 24.46 -37.23 -0.78
C GLN A 202 23.51 -37.30 -1.97
N THR A 203 24.07 -37.24 -3.18
CA THR A 203 23.30 -37.38 -4.42
C THR A 203 23.82 -38.58 -5.19
N THR A 204 22.94 -39.56 -5.41
CA THR A 204 23.18 -40.66 -6.35
C THR A 204 22.14 -40.63 -7.45
N ASP A 205 22.51 -41.09 -8.64
CA ASP A 205 21.58 -41.16 -9.78
C ASP A 205 20.30 -41.95 -9.44
N ASN A 206 20.41 -42.98 -8.61
CA ASN A 206 19.25 -43.75 -8.17
C ASN A 206 18.29 -42.91 -7.31
N MET A 207 18.82 -42.14 -6.35
CA MET A 207 18.02 -41.23 -5.52
C MET A 207 17.35 -40.15 -6.36
N LEU A 208 18.08 -39.54 -7.29
CA LEU A 208 17.56 -38.51 -8.20
C LEU A 208 16.47 -39.07 -9.13
N LYS A 209 16.67 -40.26 -9.68
CA LYS A 209 15.64 -40.94 -10.49
C LYS A 209 14.38 -41.24 -9.67
N LYS A 210 14.53 -41.70 -8.42
CA LYS A 210 13.38 -41.94 -7.53
C LYS A 210 12.64 -40.65 -7.23
N TYR A 211 13.36 -39.57 -6.91
CA TYR A 211 12.78 -38.25 -6.66
C TYR A 211 12.06 -37.68 -7.88
N TRP A 212 12.68 -37.78 -9.07
CA TRP A 212 12.06 -37.39 -10.34
C TRP A 212 10.78 -38.19 -10.62
N LYS A 213 10.80 -39.51 -10.41
CA LYS A 213 9.61 -40.38 -10.59
C LYS A 213 8.46 -39.97 -9.67
N ALA A 214 8.74 -39.59 -8.43
CA ALA A 214 7.73 -39.16 -7.46
C ALA A 214 7.23 -37.72 -7.71
N ASN A 215 7.97 -36.90 -8.45
CA ASN A 215 7.67 -35.48 -8.67
C ASN A 215 7.51 -35.13 -10.16
N LYS A 216 7.12 -36.08 -11.01
CA LYS A 216 7.09 -35.94 -12.49
C LYS A 216 6.33 -34.71 -12.97
N ASP A 217 5.28 -34.32 -12.25
CA ASP A 217 4.46 -33.15 -12.62
C ASP A 217 5.23 -31.83 -12.60
N LYS A 218 6.25 -31.69 -11.75
CA LYS A 218 7.12 -30.50 -11.68
C LYS A 218 8.08 -30.40 -12.85
N TYR A 219 8.29 -31.50 -13.58
CA TYR A 219 9.28 -31.62 -14.63
C TYR A 219 8.65 -31.78 -16.01
N LYS A 220 7.46 -31.23 -16.18
CA LYS A 220 6.78 -31.21 -17.47
C LYS A 220 7.26 -30.05 -18.34
N SER A 221 7.26 -30.25 -19.64
CA SER A 221 7.41 -29.15 -20.59
C SER A 221 6.20 -28.22 -20.47
N LEU A 222 6.38 -26.96 -20.85
CA LEU A 222 5.24 -26.10 -21.15
C LEU A 222 4.43 -26.68 -22.31
N LYS A 223 3.16 -26.28 -22.41
CA LYS A 223 2.39 -26.53 -23.64
C LYS A 223 3.03 -25.75 -24.77
N SER A 224 3.22 -26.41 -25.91
CA SER A 224 3.81 -25.79 -27.09
C SER A 224 2.86 -25.84 -28.27
N TYR A 225 3.11 -24.99 -29.27
CA TYR A 225 2.25 -24.78 -30.41
C TYR A 225 3.11 -24.69 -31.66
N LYS A 226 2.79 -25.52 -32.66
CA LYS A 226 3.37 -25.42 -34.00
C LYS A 226 2.55 -24.43 -34.79
N LEU A 227 3.17 -23.38 -35.28
CA LEU A 227 2.50 -22.27 -35.95
C LEU A 227 3.04 -22.12 -37.37
N GLY A 228 2.13 -21.98 -38.33
CA GLY A 228 2.46 -21.42 -39.63
C GLY A 228 2.51 -19.90 -39.49
N ILE A 229 3.63 -19.29 -39.88
CA ILE A 229 3.81 -17.84 -39.80
C ILE A 229 4.08 -17.26 -41.18
N SER A 230 3.48 -16.10 -41.45
CA SER A 230 3.84 -15.25 -42.58
C SER A 230 3.93 -13.82 -42.12
N LYS A 231 4.93 -13.10 -42.62
CA LYS A 231 5.24 -11.73 -42.17
C LYS A 231 5.02 -10.73 -43.30
N VAL A 232 4.75 -9.49 -42.92
CA VAL A 232 4.76 -8.30 -43.80
C VAL A 232 5.43 -7.18 -43.02
N GLU A 233 6.54 -6.67 -43.53
CA GLU A 233 7.25 -5.54 -42.89
C GLU A 233 6.39 -4.28 -42.88
N ILE A 234 6.44 -3.54 -41.78
CA ILE A 234 5.78 -2.23 -41.68
C ILE A 234 6.74 -1.19 -42.24
N LYS A 235 6.40 -0.65 -43.41
CA LYS A 235 7.08 0.51 -44.02
C LYS A 235 6.50 1.82 -43.46
N ASP A 236 7.05 2.96 -43.88
CA ASP A 236 6.65 4.30 -43.41
C ASP A 236 5.14 4.55 -43.44
N ASP A 237 4.44 3.98 -44.43
CA ASP A 237 2.97 3.93 -44.45
C ASP A 237 2.44 2.63 -43.81
N LYS A 238 2.06 2.77 -42.54
CA LYS A 238 1.45 1.69 -41.74
C LYS A 238 0.09 1.24 -42.29
N LYS A 239 -0.72 2.15 -42.87
CA LYS A 239 -2.04 1.79 -43.43
C LYS A 239 -1.87 0.97 -44.71
N ALA A 240 -0.94 1.35 -45.58
CA ALA A 240 -0.61 0.57 -46.77
C ALA A 240 -0.07 -0.82 -46.39
N SER A 241 0.86 -0.89 -45.44
CA SER A 241 1.43 -2.16 -44.93
C SER A 241 0.35 -3.08 -44.35
N LYS A 242 -0.62 -2.52 -43.60
CA LYS A 242 -1.77 -3.27 -43.08
C LYS A 242 -2.68 -3.80 -44.19
N LYS A 243 -2.92 -3.02 -45.25
CA LYS A 243 -3.71 -3.47 -46.42
C LYS A 243 -3.02 -4.64 -47.14
N ILE A 244 -1.70 -4.60 -47.27
CA ILE A 244 -0.90 -5.71 -47.82
C ILE A 244 -1.01 -6.95 -46.93
N ALA A 245 -0.87 -6.80 -45.62
CA ALA A 245 -1.03 -7.90 -44.67
C ALA A 245 -2.44 -8.51 -44.71
N LEU A 246 -3.50 -7.69 -44.81
CA LEU A 246 -4.87 -8.18 -44.95
C LEU A 246 -5.09 -8.93 -46.27
N LYS A 247 -4.52 -8.45 -47.39
CA LYS A 247 -4.59 -9.16 -48.67
C LYS A 247 -3.88 -10.52 -48.60
N LYS A 248 -2.70 -10.57 -47.95
CA LYS A 248 -1.96 -11.81 -47.71
C LYS A 248 -2.74 -12.78 -46.82
N TYR A 249 -3.35 -12.28 -45.74
CA TYR A 249 -4.24 -13.05 -44.87
C TYR A 249 -5.41 -13.69 -45.63
N LEU A 250 -6.08 -12.95 -46.51
CA LEU A 250 -7.20 -13.48 -47.29
C LEU A 250 -6.76 -14.60 -48.24
N LYS A 251 -5.59 -14.46 -48.89
CA LYS A 251 -5.02 -15.51 -49.75
C LYS A 251 -4.67 -16.77 -48.95
N LEU A 252 -4.00 -16.61 -47.81
CA LEU A 252 -3.69 -17.72 -46.88
C LEU A 252 -4.96 -18.43 -46.38
N LYS A 253 -6.05 -17.67 -46.15
CA LYS A 253 -7.35 -18.22 -45.72
C LYS A 253 -8.08 -19.00 -46.82
N LYS A 254 -7.93 -18.59 -48.08
CA LYS A 254 -8.51 -19.27 -49.24
C LYS A 254 -7.72 -20.50 -49.68
N GLY A 255 -6.47 -20.65 -49.21
CA GLY A 255 -5.57 -21.71 -49.65
C GLY A 255 -4.75 -21.36 -50.89
N ASP A 256 -4.87 -20.12 -51.39
CA ASP A 256 -4.14 -19.64 -52.58
C ASP A 256 -2.65 -19.35 -52.31
N LEU A 257 -2.23 -19.44 -51.05
CA LEU A 257 -0.86 -19.16 -50.59
C LEU A 257 -0.51 -20.07 -49.42
N GLU A 258 0.72 -20.55 -49.37
CA GLU A 258 1.27 -21.29 -48.23
C GLU A 258 1.95 -20.36 -47.21
N PHE A 259 2.11 -20.85 -45.98
CA PHE A 259 2.81 -20.11 -44.93
C PHE A 259 4.33 -20.17 -45.15
N GLU A 260 5.00 -19.02 -45.02
CA GLU A 260 6.44 -18.87 -45.26
C GLU A 260 7.33 -19.75 -44.36
N HIS A 261 6.99 -19.83 -43.07
CA HIS A 261 7.74 -20.65 -42.12
C HIS A 261 6.83 -21.38 -41.17
N ILE A 262 7.35 -22.47 -40.61
CA ILE A 262 6.77 -23.16 -39.47
C ILE A 262 7.68 -22.92 -38.26
N ILE A 263 7.10 -22.40 -37.18
CA ILE A 263 7.79 -22.16 -35.92
C ILE A 263 7.14 -22.95 -34.80
N THR A 264 7.90 -23.25 -33.76
CA THR A 264 7.38 -23.83 -32.51
C THR A 264 7.58 -22.81 -31.40
N THR A 265 6.53 -22.54 -30.64
CA THR A 265 6.58 -21.64 -29.48
C THR A 265 5.80 -22.24 -28.31
N ASP A 266 6.01 -21.76 -27.10
CA ASP A 266 5.32 -22.24 -25.90
C ASP A 266 4.25 -21.26 -25.39
N GLU A 267 3.51 -21.69 -24.36
CA GLU A 267 2.44 -20.91 -23.77
C GLU A 267 2.87 -19.62 -23.06
N ASN A 268 4.19 -19.41 -22.83
CA ASN A 268 4.73 -18.18 -22.29
C ASN A 268 5.19 -17.19 -23.39
N SER A 269 4.93 -17.49 -24.66
CA SER A 269 5.27 -16.60 -25.78
C SER A 269 4.49 -15.28 -25.73
N ASP A 270 5.16 -14.17 -26.03
CA ASP A 270 4.55 -12.83 -26.19
C ASP A 270 3.62 -12.73 -27.42
N ILE A 271 3.57 -13.78 -28.25
CA ILE A 271 2.77 -13.82 -29.47
C ILE A 271 1.38 -14.39 -29.18
N THR A 272 0.32 -13.71 -29.62
CA THR A 272 -1.06 -14.22 -29.49
C THR A 272 -1.29 -15.45 -30.38
N ILE A 273 -1.29 -16.63 -29.77
CA ILE A 273 -1.52 -17.92 -30.43
C ILE A 273 -3.01 -18.07 -30.81
N PRO A 274 -3.34 -18.55 -32.03
CA PRO A 274 -4.72 -18.83 -32.42
C PRO A 274 -5.39 -19.88 -31.51
N THR A 275 -6.67 -19.67 -31.18
CA THR A 275 -7.36 -20.45 -30.13
C THR A 275 -7.76 -21.86 -30.56
N LYS A 276 -8.05 -22.08 -31.85
CA LYS A 276 -8.45 -23.40 -32.40
C LYS A 276 -7.51 -23.85 -33.52
N LEU A 277 -7.38 -25.17 -33.64
CA LEU A 277 -6.58 -25.82 -34.67
C LEU A 277 -7.05 -25.39 -36.06
N GLY A 278 -6.12 -25.07 -36.95
CA GLY A 278 -6.41 -24.65 -38.33
C GLY A 278 -6.89 -23.20 -38.48
N ILE A 279 -7.23 -22.48 -37.41
CA ILE A 279 -7.64 -21.08 -37.49
C ILE A 279 -6.45 -20.19 -37.84
N ILE A 280 -6.69 -19.28 -38.78
CA ILE A 280 -5.77 -18.21 -39.15
C ILE A 280 -6.26 -16.91 -38.51
N ASN A 281 -5.44 -16.32 -37.64
CA ASN A 281 -5.73 -15.02 -37.04
C ASN A 281 -5.54 -13.89 -38.06
N LYS A 282 -6.30 -12.80 -37.90
CA LYS A 282 -6.05 -11.57 -38.65
C LYS A 282 -4.61 -11.08 -38.37
N PRO A 283 -3.99 -10.31 -39.29
CA PRO A 283 -2.65 -9.81 -39.06
C PRO A 283 -2.53 -9.00 -37.76
N VAL A 284 -1.58 -9.36 -36.92
CA VAL A 284 -1.26 -8.68 -35.65
C VAL A 284 0.12 -8.04 -35.78
N GLU A 285 0.30 -6.88 -35.17
CA GLU A 285 1.59 -6.20 -35.15
C GLU A 285 2.51 -6.81 -34.08
N TYR A 286 3.73 -7.15 -34.47
CA TYR A 286 4.77 -7.71 -33.61
C TYR A 286 6.15 -7.32 -34.15
N ASN A 287 6.99 -6.70 -33.31
CA ASN A 287 8.36 -6.26 -33.65
C ASN A 287 8.48 -5.57 -35.03
N ASN A 288 7.69 -4.50 -35.23
CA ASN A 288 7.66 -3.71 -36.47
C ASN A 288 7.27 -4.50 -37.75
N THR A 289 6.58 -5.63 -37.59
CA THR A 289 6.02 -6.43 -38.69
C THR A 289 4.56 -6.78 -38.41
N TYR A 290 3.77 -6.98 -39.46
CA TYR A 290 2.50 -7.68 -39.36
C TYR A 290 2.72 -9.18 -39.49
N ILE A 291 2.37 -9.93 -38.46
CA ILE A 291 2.42 -11.39 -38.44
C ILE A 291 1.04 -11.99 -38.65
N ILE A 292 0.95 -13.02 -39.47
CA ILE A 292 -0.25 -13.81 -39.72
C ILE A 292 0.07 -15.23 -39.28
N LEU A 293 -0.73 -15.75 -38.36
CA LEU A 293 -0.48 -17.02 -37.70
C LEU A 293 -1.62 -18.00 -37.95
N LYS A 294 -1.24 -19.25 -38.26
CA LYS A 294 -2.14 -20.41 -38.24
C LYS A 294 -1.66 -21.39 -37.18
N LEU A 295 -2.57 -21.82 -36.31
CA LEU A 295 -2.27 -22.92 -35.41
C LEU A 295 -2.29 -24.24 -36.19
N ILE A 296 -1.12 -24.85 -36.34
CA ILE A 296 -0.93 -26.13 -37.05
C ILE A 296 -1.12 -27.29 -36.09
N GLU A 297 -0.58 -27.21 -34.87
CA GLU A 297 -0.58 -28.31 -33.91
C GLU A 297 -0.52 -27.79 -32.47
N LYS A 298 -1.25 -28.42 -31.55
CA LYS A 298 -1.12 -28.22 -30.10
C LYS A 298 -0.30 -29.37 -29.52
N ILE A 299 0.85 -29.05 -28.93
CA ILE A 299 1.75 -30.00 -28.29
C ILE A 299 1.47 -29.94 -26.79
N PRO A 300 0.90 -31.01 -26.19
CA PRO A 300 0.57 -31.01 -24.78
C PRO A 300 1.84 -30.96 -23.91
N SER A 301 1.67 -30.50 -22.68
CA SER A 301 2.68 -30.57 -21.64
C SER A 301 3.04 -32.04 -21.36
N ILE A 302 4.30 -32.43 -21.60
CA ILE A 302 4.78 -33.80 -21.41
C ILE A 302 5.87 -33.85 -20.34
N VAL A 303 5.94 -34.95 -19.59
CA VAL A 303 7.02 -35.15 -18.60
C VAL A 303 8.35 -35.25 -19.34
N LEU A 304 9.27 -34.34 -19.04
CA LEU A 304 10.58 -34.31 -19.68
C LEU A 304 11.46 -35.47 -19.19
N PRO A 305 12.24 -36.11 -20.08
CA PRO A 305 13.14 -37.20 -19.69
C PRO A 305 14.13 -36.77 -18.61
N PHE A 306 14.43 -37.68 -17.67
CA PHE A 306 15.35 -37.44 -16.54
C PHE A 306 16.69 -36.80 -16.97
N LYS A 307 17.26 -37.22 -18.10
CA LYS A 307 18.52 -36.65 -18.63
C LYS A 307 18.42 -35.15 -18.92
N LYS A 308 17.28 -34.68 -19.44
CA LYS A 308 17.03 -33.26 -19.73
C LYS A 308 16.77 -32.46 -18.45
N THR A 309 16.26 -33.10 -17.40
CA THR A 309 15.88 -32.43 -16.15
C THR A 309 16.89 -32.68 -15.04
N TYR A 310 18.03 -33.31 -15.31
CA TYR A 310 18.97 -33.79 -14.30
C TYR A 310 19.37 -32.69 -13.30
N ASN A 311 19.80 -31.53 -13.79
CA ASN A 311 20.25 -30.42 -12.95
C ASN A 311 19.11 -29.82 -12.10
N ILE A 312 17.92 -29.68 -12.68
CA ILE A 312 16.73 -29.16 -11.97
C ILE A 312 16.34 -30.15 -10.86
N VAL A 313 16.22 -31.43 -11.21
CA VAL A 313 15.91 -32.51 -10.26
C VAL A 313 16.95 -32.57 -9.15
N LYS A 314 18.24 -32.44 -9.49
CA LYS A 314 19.34 -32.47 -8.52
C LYS A 314 19.21 -31.31 -7.52
N ASN A 315 18.97 -30.10 -8.00
CA ASN A 315 18.82 -28.92 -7.13
C ASN A 315 17.57 -29.06 -6.24
N ASP A 316 16.43 -29.44 -6.82
CA ASP A 316 15.18 -29.63 -6.08
C ASP A 316 15.30 -30.73 -5.02
N TYR A 317 15.97 -31.83 -5.37
CA TYR A 317 16.26 -32.91 -4.43
C TYR A 317 17.16 -32.44 -3.29
N ILE A 318 18.26 -31.76 -3.60
CA ILE A 318 19.17 -31.22 -2.58
C ILE A 318 18.41 -30.29 -1.63
N SER A 319 17.63 -29.35 -2.16
CA SER A 319 16.82 -28.43 -1.36
C SER A 319 15.81 -29.17 -0.47
N SER A 320 15.08 -30.14 -1.03
CA SER A 320 14.13 -30.96 -0.29
C SER A 320 14.80 -31.76 0.85
N GLN A 321 15.93 -32.41 0.56
CA GLN A 321 16.68 -33.17 1.57
C GLN A 321 17.31 -32.27 2.63
N LYS A 322 17.85 -31.10 2.25
CA LYS A 322 18.34 -30.11 3.21
C LYS A 322 17.24 -29.68 4.17
N ASN A 323 16.03 -29.43 3.69
CA ASN A 323 14.89 -29.07 4.55
C ASN A 323 14.52 -30.19 5.52
N ILE A 324 14.53 -31.46 5.08
CA ILE A 324 14.29 -32.61 5.96
C ILE A 324 15.39 -32.73 7.02
N LEU A 325 16.65 -32.61 6.63
CA LEU A 325 17.79 -32.65 7.56
C LEU A 325 17.78 -31.50 8.55
N LEU A 326 17.41 -30.30 8.09
CA LEU A 326 17.29 -29.11 8.93
C LEU A 326 16.23 -29.33 10.02
N LYS A 327 15.02 -29.79 9.65
CA LYS A 327 13.95 -30.11 10.61
C LYS A 327 14.38 -31.14 11.64
N LYS A 328 14.99 -32.26 11.21
CA LYS A 328 15.53 -33.27 12.13
C LYS A 328 16.59 -32.71 13.07
N LYS A 329 17.45 -31.81 12.59
CA LYS A 329 18.48 -31.17 13.42
C LYS A 329 17.86 -30.20 14.44
N ILE A 330 16.83 -29.45 14.04
CA ILE A 330 16.04 -28.60 14.93
C ILE A 330 15.38 -29.44 16.03
N GLU A 331 14.67 -30.52 15.67
CA GLU A 331 14.03 -31.43 16.62
C GLU A 331 15.04 -31.98 17.63
N LYS A 332 16.21 -32.45 17.16
CA LYS A 332 17.28 -32.98 18.02
C LYS A 332 17.85 -31.91 18.97
N LEU A 333 18.08 -30.69 18.47
CA LEU A 333 18.59 -29.58 19.30
C LEU A 333 17.55 -29.08 20.29
N THR A 334 16.25 -29.17 19.95
CA THR A 334 15.16 -28.81 20.84
C THR A 334 15.07 -29.81 22.00
N ALA A 335 15.15 -31.11 21.72
CA ALA A 335 15.08 -32.15 22.74
C ALA A 335 16.26 -32.11 23.74
N ASN A 336 17.47 -31.76 23.28
CA ASN A 336 18.69 -31.75 24.10
C ASN A 336 19.45 -30.43 23.95
N PHE A 337 18.81 -29.33 24.35
CA PHE A 337 19.33 -27.99 24.10
C PHE A 337 20.63 -27.69 24.86
N LYS A 338 21.67 -27.33 24.11
CA LYS A 338 22.93 -26.75 24.60
C LYS A 338 23.36 -25.66 23.64
N GLY A 339 23.11 -24.40 23.98
CA GLY A 339 23.35 -23.24 23.10
C GLY A 339 24.34 -22.24 23.69
N LYS A 340 24.73 -21.26 22.87
CA LYS A 340 25.52 -20.12 23.30
C LYS A 340 24.60 -19.06 23.89
N ASP A 341 24.87 -18.66 25.13
CA ASP A 341 24.22 -17.54 25.79
C ASP A 341 24.53 -16.23 25.05
N ILE A 342 23.49 -15.49 24.66
CA ILE A 342 23.59 -14.18 24.01
C ILE A 342 23.19 -13.03 24.95
N GLY A 343 22.93 -13.33 26.22
CA GLY A 343 22.51 -12.36 27.22
C GLY A 343 21.03 -12.00 27.13
N PHE A 344 20.67 -10.89 27.78
CA PHE A 344 19.33 -10.35 27.79
C PHE A 344 19.03 -9.58 26.50
N ILE A 345 17.90 -9.90 25.87
CA ILE A 345 17.33 -9.15 24.74
C ILE A 345 16.02 -8.46 25.18
N SER A 346 15.51 -7.52 24.38
CA SER A 346 14.24 -6.82 24.65
C SER A 346 13.50 -6.53 23.35
N PRO A 347 12.15 -6.45 23.36
CA PRO A 347 11.35 -6.30 22.13
C PRO A 347 11.74 -5.06 21.31
N ASN A 348 12.10 -3.98 22.01
CA ASN A 348 12.31 -2.66 21.41
C ASN A 348 13.79 -2.28 21.20
N LEU A 349 14.73 -3.20 21.47
CA LEU A 349 16.15 -2.90 21.41
C LEU A 349 16.72 -3.27 20.03
N GLN A 350 17.28 -2.30 19.31
CA GLN A 350 18.08 -2.57 18.11
C GLN A 350 19.43 -3.17 18.54
N GLN A 351 19.44 -4.47 18.78
CA GLN A 351 20.63 -5.22 19.18
C GLN A 351 21.06 -6.14 18.04
N SER A 352 22.33 -6.02 17.64
CA SER A 352 22.94 -6.97 16.70
C SER A 352 23.29 -8.27 17.44
N ILE A 353 22.86 -9.40 16.89
CA ILE A 353 23.20 -10.72 17.43
C ILE A 353 24.30 -11.33 16.56
N ALA A 354 25.40 -11.73 17.18
CA ALA A 354 26.54 -12.31 16.47
C ALA A 354 26.13 -13.52 15.61
N GLY A 355 26.45 -13.49 14.32
CA GLY A 355 26.05 -14.52 13.34
C GLY A 355 24.76 -14.21 12.56
N LEU A 356 24.06 -13.13 12.92
CA LEU A 356 22.87 -12.64 12.24
C LEU A 356 23.11 -11.25 11.63
N SER A 357 22.45 -10.97 10.51
CA SER A 357 22.30 -9.62 9.99
C SER A 357 21.38 -8.79 10.89
N ASN A 358 21.33 -7.48 10.68
CA ASN A 358 20.45 -6.59 11.45
C ASN A 358 18.96 -6.94 11.25
N GLU A 359 18.57 -7.34 10.04
CA GLU A 359 17.19 -7.74 9.76
C GLU A 359 16.86 -9.09 10.42
N GLU A 360 17.75 -10.08 10.29
CA GLU A 360 17.60 -11.37 10.97
C GLU A 360 17.56 -11.22 12.50
N SER A 361 18.36 -10.31 13.06
CA SER A 361 18.35 -10.02 14.50
C SER A 361 16.99 -9.46 14.93
N ARG A 362 16.42 -8.51 14.19
CA ARG A 362 15.09 -7.95 14.47
C ARG A 362 13.99 -9.00 14.38
N GLN A 363 13.99 -9.79 13.30
CA GLN A 363 13.00 -10.85 13.10
C GLN A 363 13.10 -11.92 14.20
N PHE A 364 14.33 -12.30 14.58
CA PHE A 364 14.54 -13.22 15.69
C PHE A 364 14.05 -12.65 17.02
N ILE A 365 14.40 -11.40 17.36
CA ILE A 365 13.95 -10.76 18.61
C ILE A 365 12.41 -10.69 18.65
N SER A 366 11.76 -10.25 17.56
CA SER A 366 10.29 -10.26 17.47
C SER A 366 9.73 -11.66 17.73
N HIS A 367 10.25 -12.67 17.02
CA HIS A 367 9.80 -14.06 17.18
C HIS A 367 9.92 -14.55 18.62
N VAL A 368 11.01 -14.23 19.33
CA VAL A 368 11.19 -14.63 20.74
C VAL A 368 10.07 -14.07 21.62
N PHE A 369 9.71 -12.79 21.45
CA PHE A 369 8.70 -12.12 22.27
C PHE A 369 7.25 -12.34 21.79
N ASP A 370 7.05 -12.78 20.56
CA ASP A 370 5.75 -13.22 20.02
C ASP A 370 5.43 -14.68 20.40
N SER A 371 6.45 -15.47 20.79
CA SER A 371 6.32 -16.88 21.14
C SER A 371 5.91 -17.08 22.59
N TYR A 372 5.02 -18.07 22.82
CA TYR A 372 4.57 -18.46 24.16
C TYR A 372 5.37 -19.64 24.76
N THR A 373 6.43 -20.10 24.08
CA THR A 373 7.23 -21.24 24.53
C THR A 373 8.64 -20.83 24.95
N THR A 374 9.21 -21.55 25.93
CA THR A 374 10.56 -21.29 26.43
C THR A 374 11.66 -21.84 25.52
N ILE A 375 11.31 -22.72 24.57
CA ILE A 375 12.22 -23.25 23.57
C ILE A 375 11.47 -23.31 22.23
N ASP A 376 12.10 -22.80 21.19
CA ASP A 376 11.51 -22.75 19.85
C ASP A 376 12.60 -22.55 18.78
N SER A 377 12.19 -22.42 17.53
CA SER A 377 13.09 -22.16 16.41
C SER A 377 12.51 -21.22 15.36
N ILE A 378 13.38 -20.44 14.73
CA ILE A 378 13.07 -19.64 13.55
C ILE A 378 13.94 -20.09 12.38
N ILE A 379 13.37 -20.12 11.17
CA ILE A 379 14.05 -20.53 9.94
C ILE A 379 14.16 -19.33 9.00
N PHE A 380 15.37 -19.03 8.56
CA PHE A 380 15.70 -18.03 7.54
C PHE A 380 16.06 -18.72 6.21
N GLN A 381 16.47 -17.94 5.21
CA GLN A 381 16.83 -18.48 3.89
C GLN A 381 18.05 -19.42 3.93
N ASP A 382 19.13 -19.06 4.64
CA ASP A 382 20.37 -19.82 4.66
C ASP A 382 20.75 -20.38 6.05
N LYS A 383 19.96 -20.12 7.09
CA LYS A 383 20.20 -20.61 8.44
C LYS A 383 18.90 -20.86 9.20
N ALA A 384 18.98 -21.60 10.29
CA ALA A 384 17.93 -21.65 11.30
C ALA A 384 18.53 -21.39 12.69
N ILE A 385 17.72 -20.86 13.59
CA ILE A 385 18.10 -20.63 14.98
C ILE A 385 17.17 -21.47 15.84
N VAL A 386 17.74 -22.32 16.69
CA VAL A 386 17.02 -22.92 17.81
C VAL A 386 17.42 -22.13 19.04
N TYR A 387 16.47 -21.65 19.82
CA TYR A 387 16.74 -20.85 21.00
C TYR A 387 16.01 -21.39 22.22
N LYS A 388 16.54 -21.04 23.39
CA LYS A 388 15.91 -21.29 24.68
C LYS A 388 15.99 -20.04 25.53
N ILE A 389 14.85 -19.62 26.08
CA ILE A 389 14.74 -18.62 27.13
C ILE A 389 15.20 -19.30 28.43
N THR A 390 16.22 -18.73 29.05
CA THR A 390 16.90 -19.29 30.24
C THR A 390 16.57 -18.55 31.52
N ASP A 391 16.19 -17.27 31.40
CA ASP A 391 15.81 -16.40 32.50
C ASP A 391 14.99 -15.25 31.92
N SER A 392 14.12 -14.66 32.74
CA SER A 392 13.23 -13.56 32.34
C SER A 392 13.15 -12.54 33.47
N LYS A 393 13.30 -11.26 33.15
CA LYS A 393 13.18 -10.18 34.12
C LYS A 393 12.48 -8.97 33.53
N ILE A 394 11.89 -8.15 34.39
CA ILE A 394 11.30 -6.87 34.02
C ILE A 394 12.27 -5.77 34.44
N LEU A 395 12.69 -4.94 33.48
CA LEU A 395 13.46 -3.75 33.79
C LEU A 395 12.59 -2.68 34.46
N GLU A 396 13.00 -2.19 35.63
CA GLU A 396 12.43 -0.99 36.21
C GLU A 396 13.11 0.24 35.59
N THR A 397 12.52 0.84 34.55
CA THR A 397 13.04 2.08 33.96
C THR A 397 11.99 3.19 33.97
N GLY A 398 12.37 4.37 34.46
CA GLY A 398 11.48 5.54 34.55
C GLY A 398 11.19 6.23 33.20
N ASN A 399 12.12 6.18 32.24
CA ASN A 399 11.94 6.86 30.95
C ASN A 399 10.86 6.22 30.05
N ILE A 400 10.66 4.89 30.16
CA ILE A 400 9.65 4.17 29.36
C ILE A 400 8.23 4.45 29.91
N GLN A 401 8.09 4.74 31.20
CA GLN A 401 6.81 5.13 31.81
C GLN A 401 6.21 6.38 31.15
N SER A 402 7.03 7.38 30.78
CA SER A 402 6.56 8.59 30.12
C SER A 402 5.97 8.33 28.71
N LYS A 403 6.60 7.45 27.93
CA LYS A 403 6.10 7.04 26.60
C LYS A 403 4.83 6.21 26.71
N THR A 404 4.80 5.24 27.62
CA THR A 404 3.62 4.42 27.91
C THR A 404 2.46 5.28 28.39
N LYS A 405 2.73 6.27 29.25
CA LYS A 405 1.73 7.24 29.73
C LYS A 405 1.11 8.02 28.58
N ASN A 406 1.91 8.64 27.70
CA ASN A 406 1.39 9.39 26.56
C ASN A 406 0.55 8.52 25.62
N LEU A 407 0.98 7.28 25.36
CA LEU A 407 0.23 6.33 24.55
C LEU A 407 -1.12 5.99 25.19
N LEU A 408 -1.12 5.67 26.49
CA LEU A 408 -2.36 5.39 27.21
C LEU A 408 -3.28 6.60 27.30
N ASP A 409 -2.73 7.80 27.51
CA ASP A 409 -3.51 9.05 27.54
C ASP A 409 -4.23 9.22 26.19
N ASN A 410 -3.53 8.99 25.08
CA ASN A 410 -4.13 9.05 23.75
C ASN A 410 -5.21 7.97 23.56
N ILE A 411 -4.95 6.73 23.97
CA ILE A 411 -5.92 5.63 23.85
C ILE A 411 -7.18 5.92 24.66
N LYS A 412 -7.03 6.25 25.95
CA LYS A 412 -8.17 6.55 26.84
C LYS A 412 -9.00 7.72 26.31
N ASN A 413 -8.33 8.83 25.98
CA ASN A 413 -9.03 10.01 25.50
C ASN A 413 -9.71 9.75 24.15
N ASN A 414 -9.07 9.01 23.24
CA ASN A 414 -9.69 8.63 21.96
C ASN A 414 -10.92 7.74 22.15
N GLU A 415 -10.85 6.72 23.02
CA GLU A 415 -11.99 5.84 23.31
C GLU A 415 -13.17 6.59 23.93
N ILE A 416 -12.91 7.53 24.83
CA ILE A 416 -13.97 8.37 25.42
C ILE A 416 -14.67 9.19 24.32
N ILE A 417 -13.90 9.85 23.44
CA ILE A 417 -14.46 10.68 22.37
C ILE A 417 -15.19 9.83 21.32
N ILE A 418 -14.67 8.67 20.93
CA ILE A 418 -15.33 7.75 20.00
C ILE A 418 -16.67 7.28 20.57
N ASN A 419 -16.71 6.89 21.85
CA ASN A 419 -17.95 6.42 22.45
C ASN A 419 -18.94 7.56 22.69
N LEU A 420 -18.47 8.75 23.06
CA LEU A 420 -19.30 9.96 23.09
C LEU A 420 -19.94 10.22 21.73
N LEU A 421 -19.14 10.26 20.65
CA LEU A 421 -19.62 10.44 19.28
C LEU A 421 -20.68 9.40 18.90
N LYS A 422 -20.46 8.12 19.21
CA LYS A 422 -21.44 7.05 18.95
C LYS A 422 -22.77 7.30 19.67
N GLN A 423 -22.75 7.80 20.90
CA GLN A 423 -23.98 8.12 21.63
C GLN A 423 -24.65 9.39 21.07
N LEU A 424 -23.86 10.42 20.75
CA LEU A 424 -24.39 11.67 20.19
C LEU A 424 -25.00 11.46 18.80
N GLN A 425 -24.43 10.59 17.96
CA GLN A 425 -25.00 10.23 16.66
C GLN A 425 -26.33 9.46 16.77
N LYS A 426 -26.59 8.79 17.90
CA LYS A 426 -27.92 8.20 18.19
C LYS A 426 -28.90 9.24 18.71
N LYS A 427 -28.41 10.27 19.39
CA LYS A 427 -29.21 11.34 20.01
C LYS A 427 -29.64 12.39 19.00
N TYR A 428 -28.72 12.84 18.13
CA TYR A 428 -28.99 13.87 17.13
C TYR A 428 -29.34 13.23 15.80
N GLU A 429 -30.51 13.56 15.30
CA GLU A 429 -30.92 13.17 13.95
C GLU A 429 -29.99 13.82 12.92
N VAL A 430 -29.46 13.00 12.01
CA VAL A 430 -28.65 13.44 10.87
C VAL A 430 -29.51 13.38 9.62
N ILE A 431 -29.98 14.53 9.16
CA ILE A 431 -30.74 14.66 7.92
C ILE A 431 -29.74 14.98 6.81
N SER A 432 -29.41 13.99 5.98
CA SER A 432 -28.53 14.18 4.83
C SER A 432 -29.31 14.70 3.61
N TYR A 433 -28.79 15.72 2.95
CA TYR A 433 -29.32 16.25 1.68
C TYR A 433 -28.49 15.82 0.47
N MET A 434 -27.45 15.01 0.71
CA MET A 434 -26.63 14.43 -0.36
C MET A 434 -27.44 13.32 -1.07
N LYS A 435 -27.77 13.51 -2.35
CA LYS A 435 -28.44 12.47 -3.16
C LYS A 435 -27.51 11.26 -3.35
N GLY A 436 -27.98 10.09 -2.91
CA GLY A 436 -27.40 8.78 -3.29
C GLY A 436 -26.57 8.08 -2.21
N GLN A 437 -27.13 7.87 -1.02
CA GLN A 437 -26.67 6.82 -0.10
C GLN A 437 -27.77 5.80 0.16
#